data_AF-A0A8T5DGY6-F1
#
_entry.id   AF-A0A8T5DGY6-F1
#
_cell.length_a   1.000
_cell.length_b   1.000
_cell.length_c   1.000
_cell.angle_alpha   90.00
_cell.angle_beta   90.00
_cell.angle_gamma   90.00
#
_symmetry.space_group_name_H-M   'P 1'
#
loop_
_entity.id
_entity.type
_entity.pdbx_description
1 polymer ?
#
loop_
_entity_poly.entity_id
_entity_poly.type
_entity_poly.pdbx_seq_one_letter_code
_entity_poly.pdbx_strand_id
1 'polypeptide(L)'
;MGDPKKFRKKYSTPNHPWNKDAIEVNRVISREFGLMRKKEIFIADSYIKKYRKIAKNLIVDRGEQALKEREQIMKKLRNLGLLTEESKLDDVLSLELKDILERRLQTLVFKKGLARSMKQARQFITHRHIKVAGKEITSPSYFVSVDEEAQLSFKETSHLFSEDHPERVDPNKDVKEEAEALKEAKKNIAEKDVAEEKTEEVKPKSEPKVEEKVKGVSKTEEVKPKLEPKVEEKVKEVSKTEEVK
;
A
#
# COMPACT_ATOMS: atom_id res chain seq x y z
N MET A 1 46.42 -11.65 26.50
CA MET A 1 45.58 -10.98 25.48
C MET A 1 44.13 -11.35 25.76
N GLY A 2 43.21 -10.38 25.83
CA GLY A 2 41.79 -10.65 26.14
C GLY A 2 41.02 -11.24 24.95
N ASP A 3 39.72 -11.46 25.14
CA ASP A 3 38.86 -12.03 24.10
C ASP A 3 38.54 -11.02 22.98
N PRO A 4 38.65 -11.42 21.69
CA PRO A 4 38.28 -10.56 20.57
C PRO A 4 36.77 -10.39 20.42
N LYS A 5 36.35 -9.25 19.88
CA LYS A 5 34.92 -8.94 19.62
C LYS A 5 34.34 -9.85 18.52
N LYS A 6 33.30 -10.61 18.85
CA LYS A 6 32.57 -11.46 17.89
C LYS A 6 31.50 -10.68 17.10
N PHE A 7 31.27 -11.07 15.84
CA PHE A 7 30.20 -10.52 15.01
C PHE A 7 28.82 -10.88 15.59
N ARG A 8 27.96 -9.86 15.81
CA ARG A 8 26.60 -10.04 16.33
C ARG A 8 25.56 -9.88 15.22
N LYS A 9 24.44 -10.58 15.36
CA LYS A 9 23.27 -10.46 14.47
C LYS A 9 22.72 -9.03 14.52
N LYS A 10 22.18 -8.56 13.39
CA LYS A 10 21.54 -7.24 13.25
C LYS A 10 20.02 -7.27 13.43
N TYR A 11 19.49 -8.44 13.79
CA TYR A 11 18.07 -8.67 13.99
C TYR A 11 17.84 -9.49 15.26
N SER A 12 16.69 -9.29 15.88
CA SER A 12 16.18 -10.15 16.94
C SER A 12 15.03 -11.02 16.41
N THR A 13 14.93 -12.25 16.89
CA THR A 13 13.79 -13.13 16.60
C THR A 13 12.69 -12.93 17.64
N PRO A 14 11.43 -13.27 17.30
CA PRO A 14 10.35 -13.35 18.28
C PRO A 14 10.70 -14.29 19.43
N ASN A 15 10.23 -13.96 20.64
CA ASN A 15 10.45 -14.79 21.82
C ASN A 15 9.77 -16.16 21.69
N HIS A 16 8.56 -16.19 21.09
CA HIS A 16 7.80 -17.41 20.87
C HIS A 16 7.52 -17.64 19.36
N PRO A 17 7.85 -18.82 18.80
CA PRO A 17 7.67 -19.08 17.36
C PRO A 17 6.22 -19.17 16.88
N TRP A 18 5.30 -19.65 17.73
CA TRP A 18 3.92 -20.02 17.33
C TRP A 18 2.85 -19.05 17.84
N ASN A 19 3.16 -17.75 17.85
CA ASN A 19 2.14 -16.73 18.10
C ASN A 19 1.31 -16.50 16.82
N LYS A 20 0.00 -16.81 16.89
CA LYS A 20 -0.93 -16.72 15.75
C LYS A 20 -0.98 -15.31 15.16
N ASP A 21 -1.18 -14.29 16.00
CA ASP A 21 -1.31 -12.89 15.57
C ASP A 21 -0.03 -12.41 14.86
N ALA A 22 1.12 -12.74 15.44
CA ALA A 22 2.41 -12.40 14.85
C ALA A 22 2.61 -13.12 13.50
N ILE A 23 2.15 -14.36 13.35
CA ILE A 23 2.24 -15.10 12.09
C ILE A 23 1.34 -14.47 11.03
N GLU A 24 0.12 -14.06 11.39
CA GLU A 24 -0.84 -13.43 10.48
C GLU A 24 -0.34 -12.07 9.99
N VAL A 25 0.09 -11.18 10.90
CA VAL A 25 0.66 -9.88 10.55
C VAL A 25 1.88 -10.04 9.63
N ASN A 26 2.81 -10.93 9.99
CA ASN A 26 3.99 -11.19 9.16
C ASN A 26 3.64 -11.74 7.78
N ARG A 27 2.58 -12.57 7.68
CA ARG A 27 2.11 -13.13 6.40
C ARG A 27 1.58 -12.02 5.49
N VAL A 28 0.77 -11.10 6.03
CA VAL A 28 0.23 -9.96 5.28
C VAL A 28 1.38 -9.08 4.77
N ILE A 29 2.28 -8.67 5.66
CA ILE A 29 3.44 -7.83 5.31
C ILE A 29 4.34 -8.51 4.27
N SER A 30 4.61 -9.82 4.43
CA SER A 30 5.42 -10.56 3.47
C SER A 30 4.80 -10.62 2.08
N ARG A 31 3.47 -10.67 2.00
CA ARG A 31 2.73 -10.70 0.73
C ARG A 31 2.70 -9.32 0.08
N GLU A 32 2.34 -8.29 0.85
CA GLU A 32 2.27 -6.88 0.41
C GLU A 32 3.61 -6.41 -0.17
N PHE A 33 4.70 -6.66 0.55
CA PHE A 33 6.04 -6.19 0.17
C PHE A 33 6.87 -7.21 -0.63
N GLY A 34 6.30 -8.38 -0.97
CA GLY A 34 6.99 -9.43 -1.72
C GLY A 34 8.32 -9.88 -1.08
N LEU A 35 8.34 -10.02 0.25
CA LEU A 35 9.53 -10.42 1.01
C LEU A 35 9.75 -11.94 0.90
N MET A 36 11.01 -12.36 0.74
CA MET A 36 11.34 -13.78 0.58
C MET A 36 11.50 -14.53 1.90
N ARG A 37 11.96 -13.84 2.95
CA ARG A 37 12.24 -14.45 4.26
C ARG A 37 11.75 -13.56 5.38
N LYS A 38 11.23 -14.18 6.46
CA LYS A 38 10.86 -13.47 7.71
C LYS A 38 12.01 -12.69 8.32
N LYS A 39 13.26 -13.12 8.09
CA LYS A 39 14.47 -12.41 8.51
C LYS A 39 14.50 -10.96 8.02
N GLU A 40 13.96 -10.66 6.84
CA GLU A 40 13.90 -9.29 6.33
C GLU A 40 12.97 -8.41 7.17
N ILE A 41 11.83 -8.96 7.62
CA ILE A 41 10.91 -8.29 8.54
C ILE A 41 11.61 -8.04 9.88
N PHE A 42 12.32 -9.04 10.41
CA PHE A 42 13.03 -8.90 11.69
C PHE A 42 14.17 -7.89 11.63
N ILE A 43 14.84 -7.74 10.49
CA ILE A 43 15.85 -6.70 10.29
C ILE A 43 15.19 -5.32 10.31
N ALA A 44 14.07 -5.13 9.60
CA ALA A 44 13.32 -3.86 9.59
C ALA A 44 12.79 -3.50 10.99
N ASP A 45 12.16 -4.46 11.68
CA ASP A 45 11.68 -4.28 13.05
C ASP A 45 12.83 -3.92 14.02
N SER A 46 13.97 -4.61 13.92
CA SER A 46 15.15 -4.30 14.74
C SER A 46 15.74 -2.94 14.44
N TYR A 47 15.62 -2.47 13.20
CA TYR A 47 16.03 -1.11 12.82
C TYR A 47 15.15 -0.07 13.51
N ILE A 48 13.81 -0.22 13.50
CA ILE A 48 12.88 0.67 14.23
C ILE A 48 13.19 0.66 15.72
N LYS A 49 13.28 -0.53 16.32
CA LYS A 49 13.57 -0.70 17.75
C LYS A 49 14.85 0.01 18.16
N LYS A 50 15.88 0.01 17.28
CA LYS A 50 17.11 0.76 17.52
C LYS A 50 16.84 2.27 17.61
N TYR A 51 16.16 2.88 16.63
CA TYR A 51 15.91 4.33 16.66
C TYR A 51 14.94 4.74 17.76
N ARG A 52 13.88 3.96 18.01
CA ARG A 52 12.98 4.19 19.15
C ARG A 52 13.72 4.15 20.48
N LYS A 53 14.64 3.20 20.66
CA LYS A 53 15.47 3.13 21.88
C LYS A 53 16.34 4.36 22.04
N ILE A 54 16.97 4.82 20.95
CA ILE A 54 17.82 6.02 21.01
C ILE A 54 16.96 7.26 21.29
N ALA A 55 15.81 7.41 20.62
CA ALA A 55 14.88 8.51 20.87
C ALA A 55 14.43 8.55 22.34
N LYS A 56 14.01 7.42 22.92
CA LYS A 56 13.63 7.34 24.35
C LYS A 56 14.73 7.83 25.29
N ASN A 57 15.98 7.42 25.04
CA ASN A 57 17.10 7.87 25.86
C ASN A 57 17.35 9.38 25.69
N LEU A 58 17.31 9.87 24.45
CA LEU A 58 17.55 11.26 24.12
C LEU A 58 16.43 12.20 24.57
N ILE A 59 15.20 11.74 24.76
CA ILE A 59 14.10 12.56 25.31
C ILE A 59 14.42 12.96 26.76
N VAL A 60 14.99 12.04 27.53
CA VAL A 60 15.29 12.26 28.95
C VAL A 60 16.55 13.10 29.15
N ASP A 61 17.59 12.84 28.34
CA ASP A 61 18.90 13.47 28.50
C ASP A 61 18.88 14.98 28.16
N ARG A 62 19.63 15.79 28.91
CA ARG A 62 19.74 17.25 28.75
C ARG A 62 21.16 17.71 28.44
N GLY A 63 22.13 16.81 28.31
CA GLY A 63 23.53 17.17 28.03
C GLY A 63 23.76 17.75 26.62
N GLU A 64 24.86 18.49 26.45
CA GLU A 64 25.26 19.06 25.15
C GLU A 64 25.47 17.98 24.08
N GLN A 65 26.01 16.83 24.48
CA GLN A 65 26.20 15.69 23.58
C GLN A 65 24.85 15.13 23.09
N ALA A 66 23.83 15.10 23.95
CA ALA A 66 22.51 14.65 23.57
C ALA A 66 21.88 15.57 22.51
N LEU A 67 22.11 16.89 22.58
CA LEU A 67 21.65 17.83 21.54
C LEU A 67 22.23 17.49 20.16
N LYS A 68 23.55 17.24 20.10
CA LYS A 68 24.23 16.83 18.87
C LYS A 68 23.69 15.52 18.32
N GLU A 69 23.46 14.53 19.18
CA GLU A 69 22.92 13.23 18.78
C GLU A 69 21.48 13.33 18.28
N ARG A 70 20.65 14.19 18.90
CA ARG A 70 19.29 14.49 18.43
C ARG A 70 19.33 15.03 17.01
N GLU A 71 20.16 16.03 16.74
CA GLU A 71 20.30 16.61 15.40
C GLU A 71 20.75 15.57 14.36
N GLN A 72 21.73 14.73 14.70
CA GLN A 72 22.24 13.68 13.82
C GLN A 72 21.17 12.65 13.46
N ILE A 73 20.39 12.21 14.44
CA ILE A 73 19.32 11.23 14.22
C ILE A 73 18.20 11.83 13.39
N MET A 74 17.76 13.05 13.73
CA MET A 74 16.72 13.74 12.98
C MET A 74 17.16 13.96 11.52
N LYS A 75 18.39 14.43 11.30
CA LYS A 75 18.97 14.57 9.97
C LYS A 75 18.97 13.24 9.22
N LYS A 76 19.41 12.15 9.86
CA LYS A 76 19.44 10.83 9.23
C LYS A 76 18.07 10.31 8.84
N LEU A 77 17.07 10.46 9.72
CA LEU A 77 15.71 9.96 9.47
C LEU A 77 14.99 10.78 8.39
N ARG A 78 15.22 12.11 8.36
CA ARG A 78 14.76 12.98 7.27
C ARG A 78 15.39 12.63 5.93
N ASN A 79 16.72 12.41 5.89
CA ASN A 79 17.40 11.98 4.67
C ASN A 79 16.88 10.64 4.14
N LEU A 80 16.42 9.74 5.03
CA LEU A 80 15.80 8.47 4.64
C LEU A 80 14.34 8.61 4.21
N GLY A 81 13.71 9.78 4.38
CA GLY A 81 12.31 10.01 4.06
C GLY A 81 11.33 9.33 5.03
N LEU A 82 11.77 9.07 6.27
CA LEU A 82 10.93 8.48 7.32
C LEU A 82 10.21 9.55 8.16
N LEU A 83 10.69 10.79 8.10
CA LEU A 83 10.21 11.91 8.88
C LEU A 83 10.14 13.16 8.00
N THR A 84 9.19 14.04 8.29
CA THR A 84 9.07 15.37 7.68
C THR A 84 10.02 16.36 8.34
N GLU A 85 10.24 17.52 7.73
CA GLU A 85 11.15 18.54 8.28
C GLU A 85 10.70 19.09 9.63
N GLU A 86 9.40 19.22 9.80
CA GLU A 86 8.72 19.76 10.99
C GLU A 86 8.56 18.75 12.13
N SER A 87 8.90 17.48 11.88
CA SER A 87 8.73 16.41 12.87
C SER A 87 9.60 16.63 14.11
N LYS A 88 9.05 16.22 15.25
CA LYS A 88 9.72 16.23 16.55
C LYS A 88 10.34 14.87 16.83
N LEU A 89 11.17 14.82 17.87
CA LEU A 89 11.80 13.58 18.32
C LEU A 89 10.78 12.51 18.74
N ASP A 90 9.63 12.94 19.24
CA ASP A 90 8.55 12.05 19.69
C ASP A 90 7.93 11.26 18.52
N ASP A 91 7.92 11.82 17.30
CA ASP A 91 7.38 11.18 16.11
C ASP A 91 8.21 9.96 15.68
N VAL A 92 9.46 9.85 16.14
CA VAL A 92 10.28 8.64 15.95
C VAL A 92 9.63 7.42 16.65
N LEU A 93 8.85 7.66 17.70
CA LEU A 93 8.19 6.60 18.46
C LEU A 93 7.01 6.00 17.71
N SER A 94 6.32 6.77 16.87
CA SER A 94 5.18 6.34 16.06
C SER A 94 5.55 5.60 14.77
N LEU A 95 6.82 5.66 14.32
CA LEU A 95 7.27 5.00 13.09
C LEU A 95 6.89 3.53 13.01
N GLU A 96 6.24 3.10 11.94
CA GLU A 96 5.77 1.74 11.74
C GLU A 96 6.70 0.90 10.88
N LEU A 97 6.47 -0.42 10.89
CA LEU A 97 7.24 -1.36 10.07
C LEU A 97 7.09 -1.09 8.58
N LYS A 98 5.90 -0.65 8.17
CA LYS A 98 5.58 -0.33 6.77
C LYS A 98 6.44 0.82 6.26
N ASP A 99 6.58 1.90 7.03
CA ASP A 99 7.40 3.07 6.65
C ASP A 99 8.81 2.68 6.23
N ILE A 100 9.44 1.77 6.99
CA ILE A 100 10.78 1.27 6.65
C ILE A 100 10.78 0.40 5.41
N LEU A 101 9.79 -0.49 5.28
CA LEU A 101 9.72 -1.37 4.12
C LEU A 101 9.46 -0.59 2.84
N GLU A 102 8.71 0.50 2.89
CA GLU A 102 8.43 1.37 1.76
C GLU A 102 9.67 2.10 1.22
N ARG A 103 10.64 2.44 2.08
CA ARG A 103 11.90 3.09 1.67
C ARG A 103 12.93 2.15 1.06
N ARG A 104 12.60 0.87 0.87
CA ARG A 104 13.52 -0.10 0.25
C ARG A 104 13.60 0.11 -1.26
N LEU A 105 14.73 -0.23 -1.85
CA LEU A 105 14.90 -0.15 -3.30
C LEU A 105 13.85 -0.99 -4.05
N GLN A 106 13.55 -2.19 -3.56
CA GLN A 106 12.54 -3.07 -4.17
C GLN A 106 11.15 -2.43 -4.25
N THR A 107 10.70 -1.78 -3.18
CA THR A 107 9.39 -1.11 -3.12
C THR A 107 9.37 0.14 -3.96
N LEU A 108 10.43 0.94 -3.92
CA LEU A 108 10.51 2.17 -4.70
C LEU A 108 10.52 1.90 -6.21
N VAL A 109 11.21 0.86 -6.66
CA VAL A 109 11.19 0.43 -8.07
C VAL A 109 9.78 0.05 -8.51
N PHE A 110 9.03 -0.65 -7.66
CA PHE A 110 7.63 -1.00 -7.94
C PHE A 110 6.72 0.24 -7.91
N LYS A 111 6.84 1.10 -6.88
CA LYS A 111 6.06 2.34 -6.75
C LYS A 111 6.29 3.31 -7.91
N LYS A 112 7.51 3.36 -8.47
CA LYS A 112 7.86 4.16 -9.64
C LYS A 112 7.41 3.57 -10.98
N GLY A 113 6.74 2.42 -10.99
CA GLY A 113 6.27 1.79 -12.23
C GLY A 113 7.38 1.20 -13.10
N LEU A 114 8.62 1.07 -12.59
CA LEU A 114 9.70 0.41 -13.33
C LEU A 114 9.53 -1.11 -13.39
N ALA A 115 8.67 -1.67 -12.54
CA ALA A 115 8.34 -3.09 -12.51
C ALA A 115 6.86 -3.28 -12.21
N ARG A 116 6.26 -4.34 -12.76
CA ARG A 116 4.83 -4.69 -12.60
C ARG A 116 4.52 -5.34 -11.27
N SER A 117 5.51 -5.94 -10.63
CA SER A 117 5.36 -6.68 -9.38
C SER A 117 6.61 -6.55 -8.53
N MET A 118 6.42 -6.63 -7.21
CA MET A 118 7.50 -6.69 -6.23
C MET A 118 8.54 -7.78 -6.54
N LYS A 119 8.11 -8.93 -7.11
CA LYS A 119 9.03 -10.02 -7.50
C LYS A 119 9.88 -9.63 -8.72
N GLN A 120 9.27 -9.00 -9.72
CA GLN A 120 9.96 -8.53 -10.91
C GLN A 120 10.95 -7.40 -10.56
N ALA A 121 10.56 -6.47 -9.69
CA ALA A 121 11.46 -5.44 -9.16
C ALA A 121 12.71 -6.07 -8.53
N ARG A 122 12.52 -7.13 -7.72
CA ARG A 122 13.63 -7.87 -7.10
C ARG A 122 14.55 -8.50 -8.15
N GLN A 123 13.98 -9.12 -9.18
CA GLN A 123 14.74 -9.72 -10.28
C GLN A 123 15.61 -8.68 -10.99
N PHE A 124 15.03 -7.54 -11.36
CA PHE A 124 15.74 -6.43 -12.02
C PHE A 124 16.92 -5.91 -11.18
N ILE A 125 16.72 -5.77 -9.87
CA ILE A 125 17.80 -5.38 -8.95
C ILE A 125 18.89 -6.45 -8.91
N THR A 126 18.54 -7.72 -8.70
CA THR A 126 19.52 -8.80 -8.59
C THR A 126 20.29 -9.06 -9.88
N HIS A 127 19.67 -8.82 -11.03
CA HIS A 127 20.27 -8.97 -12.36
C HIS A 127 21.03 -7.72 -12.83
N ARG A 128 21.19 -6.71 -11.96
CA ARG A 128 21.96 -5.48 -12.21
C ARG A 128 21.39 -4.60 -13.32
N HIS A 129 20.06 -4.52 -13.44
CA HIS A 129 19.40 -3.64 -14.39
C HIS A 129 19.12 -2.25 -13.84
N ILE A 130 19.26 -2.04 -12.53
CA ILE A 130 18.85 -0.80 -11.85
C ILE A 130 20.06 -0.03 -11.35
N LYS A 131 20.02 1.30 -11.54
CA LYS A 131 21.01 2.27 -11.11
C LYS A 131 20.34 3.27 -10.16
N VAL A 132 21.06 3.66 -9.10
CA VAL A 132 20.64 4.69 -8.14
C VAL A 132 21.78 5.69 -8.04
N ALA A 133 21.51 6.97 -8.29
CA ALA A 133 22.51 8.04 -8.21
C ALA A 133 23.82 7.72 -8.97
N GLY A 134 23.69 7.15 -10.17
CA GLY A 134 24.84 6.79 -10.99
C GLY A 134 25.53 5.45 -10.62
N LYS A 135 25.08 4.73 -9.59
CA LYS A 135 25.69 3.47 -9.13
C LYS A 135 24.76 2.28 -9.32
N GLU A 136 25.31 1.15 -9.73
CA GLU A 136 24.57 -0.11 -9.83
C GLU A 136 24.38 -0.73 -8.44
N ILE A 137 23.13 -0.89 -8.01
CA ILE A 137 22.79 -1.49 -6.72
C ILE A 137 22.15 -2.85 -6.95
N THR A 138 22.77 -3.89 -6.39
CA THR A 138 22.32 -5.28 -6.52
C THR A 138 21.52 -5.78 -5.33
N SER A 139 21.41 -4.98 -4.27
CA SER A 139 20.78 -5.34 -3.00
C SER A 139 19.35 -4.77 -2.91
N PRO A 140 18.29 -5.60 -2.96
CA PRO A 140 16.90 -5.13 -2.84
C PRO A 140 16.54 -4.55 -1.47
N SER A 141 17.36 -4.83 -0.46
CA SER A 141 17.24 -4.30 0.90
C SER A 141 17.93 -2.96 1.12
N TYR A 142 18.49 -2.35 0.07
CA TYR A 142 19.07 -1.02 0.15
C TYR A 142 17.99 0.01 0.53
N PHE A 143 18.30 0.89 1.48
CA PHE A 143 17.44 2.02 1.84
C PHE A 143 17.83 3.21 0.98
N VAL A 144 16.90 3.69 0.18
CA VAL A 144 17.14 4.82 -0.74
C VAL A 144 16.84 6.11 -0.01
N SER A 145 17.79 7.05 -0.04
CA SER A 145 17.56 8.40 0.49
C SER A 145 16.60 9.20 -0.40
N VAL A 146 16.03 10.27 0.13
CA VAL A 146 15.09 11.12 -0.64
C VAL A 146 15.77 11.71 -1.88
N ASP A 147 17.01 12.15 -1.75
CA ASP A 147 17.78 12.75 -2.85
C ASP A 147 18.09 11.72 -3.95
N GLU A 148 18.46 10.50 -3.55
CA GLU A 148 18.78 9.39 -4.47
C GLU A 148 17.53 8.86 -5.18
N GLU A 149 16.35 9.02 -4.58
CA GLU A 149 15.10 8.53 -5.13
C GLU A 149 14.82 9.14 -6.49
N ALA A 150 15.04 10.44 -6.69
CA ALA A 150 14.83 11.10 -7.98
C ALA A 150 15.72 10.48 -9.10
N GLN A 151 16.90 9.97 -8.74
CA GLN A 151 17.92 9.45 -9.66
C GLN A 151 17.83 7.93 -9.88
N LEU A 152 16.63 7.36 -9.73
CA LEU A 152 16.37 5.93 -9.84
C LEU A 152 15.96 5.60 -11.28
N SER A 153 16.82 4.89 -12.00
CA SER A 153 16.63 4.58 -13.42
C SER A 153 17.15 3.19 -13.78
N PHE A 154 16.83 2.73 -14.99
CA PHE A 154 17.53 1.59 -15.56
C PHE A 154 18.98 1.94 -15.90
N LYS A 155 19.84 0.93 -15.86
CA LYS A 155 21.21 1.01 -16.33
C LYS A 155 21.22 1.17 -17.85
N GLU A 156 21.99 2.11 -18.36
CA GLU A 156 22.12 2.43 -19.79
C GLU A 156 22.51 1.21 -20.64
N THR A 157 23.39 0.34 -20.13
CA THR A 157 23.83 -0.88 -20.85
C THR A 157 22.82 -2.03 -20.80
N SER A 158 21.70 -1.86 -20.11
CA SER A 158 20.69 -2.90 -19.97
C SER A 158 19.75 -2.91 -21.17
N HIS A 159 19.36 -4.08 -21.64
CA HIS A 159 18.32 -4.23 -22.67
C HIS A 159 16.98 -3.58 -22.27
N LEU A 160 16.72 -3.48 -20.95
CA LEU A 160 15.54 -2.84 -20.39
C LEU A 160 15.62 -1.30 -20.35
N PHE A 161 16.74 -0.71 -20.78
CA PHE A 161 16.85 0.74 -20.86
C PHE A 161 15.90 1.31 -21.92
N SER A 162 15.79 0.64 -23.07
CA SER A 162 14.85 1.02 -24.13
C SER A 162 13.40 0.90 -23.64
N GLU A 163 12.59 1.89 -23.98
CA GLU A 163 11.17 1.94 -23.61
C GLU A 163 10.34 0.91 -24.40
N ASP A 164 10.78 0.56 -25.60
CA ASP A 164 10.08 -0.36 -26.52
C ASP A 164 10.25 -1.84 -26.15
N HIS A 165 11.00 -2.16 -25.11
CA HIS A 165 11.25 -3.55 -24.72
C HIS A 165 9.93 -4.22 -24.26
N PRO A 166 9.60 -5.44 -24.73
CA PRO A 166 8.32 -6.09 -24.43
C PRO A 166 8.03 -6.25 -22.93
N GLU A 167 9.06 -6.48 -22.12
CA GLU A 167 8.93 -6.56 -20.64
C GLU A 167 8.57 -5.23 -19.96
N ARG A 168 8.78 -4.07 -20.63
CA ARG A 168 8.35 -2.75 -20.13
C ARG A 168 6.96 -2.36 -20.62
N VAL A 169 6.56 -2.81 -21.81
CA VAL A 169 5.22 -2.53 -22.37
C VAL A 169 4.18 -3.30 -21.57
N ASP A 170 3.53 -2.62 -20.63
CA ASP A 170 2.47 -3.20 -19.80
C ASP A 170 1.34 -3.77 -20.67
N PRO A 171 1.13 -5.10 -20.69
CA PRO A 171 0.11 -5.71 -21.56
C PRO A 171 -1.32 -5.33 -21.13
N ASN A 172 -1.46 -4.82 -19.90
CA ASN A 172 -2.73 -4.38 -19.33
C ASN A 172 -2.85 -2.85 -19.29
N LYS A 173 -1.96 -2.10 -19.96
CA LYS A 173 -2.02 -0.63 -19.94
C LYS A 173 -3.31 -0.14 -20.59
N ASP A 174 -3.62 -0.67 -21.77
CA ASP A 174 -4.81 -0.34 -22.54
C ASP A 174 -6.09 -0.69 -21.77
N VAL A 175 -6.14 -1.88 -21.14
CA VAL A 175 -7.28 -2.33 -20.33
C VAL A 175 -7.49 -1.46 -19.09
N LYS A 176 -6.41 -0.91 -18.50
CA LYS A 176 -6.51 0.01 -17.35
C LYS A 176 -7.01 1.38 -17.77
N GLU A 177 -6.50 1.91 -18.89
CA GLU A 177 -6.95 3.19 -19.45
C GLU A 177 -8.45 3.11 -19.83
N GLU A 178 -8.91 2.00 -20.43
CA GLU A 178 -10.32 1.74 -20.68
C GLU A 178 -11.15 1.63 -19.39
N ALA A 179 -10.65 0.94 -18.37
CA ALA A 179 -11.35 0.79 -17.09
C ALA A 179 -11.43 2.11 -16.29
N GLU A 180 -10.42 2.98 -16.38
CA GLU A 180 -10.42 4.31 -15.78
C GLU A 180 -11.38 5.25 -16.52
N ALA A 181 -11.38 5.23 -17.85
CA ALA A 181 -12.35 5.95 -18.67
C ALA A 181 -13.80 5.51 -18.38
N LEU A 182 -14.05 4.22 -18.20
CA LEU A 182 -15.36 3.69 -17.79
C LEU A 182 -15.77 4.10 -16.38
N LYS A 183 -14.81 4.24 -15.44
CA LYS A 183 -15.08 4.74 -14.09
C LYS A 183 -15.38 6.23 -14.07
N GLU A 184 -14.67 7.03 -14.87
CA GLU A 184 -14.95 8.45 -15.07
C GLU A 184 -16.30 8.66 -15.76
N ALA A 185 -16.62 7.88 -16.80
CA ALA A 185 -17.92 7.91 -17.44
C ALA A 185 -19.06 7.57 -16.45
N LYS A 186 -18.89 6.54 -15.61
CA LYS A 186 -19.87 6.19 -14.58
C LYS A 186 -20.02 7.26 -13.48
N LYS A 187 -18.93 7.93 -13.09
CA LYS A 187 -19.00 9.08 -12.16
C LYS A 187 -19.74 10.26 -12.76
N ASN A 188 -19.47 10.59 -14.03
CA ASN A 188 -20.13 11.68 -14.73
C ASN A 188 -21.63 11.41 -14.99
N ILE A 189 -22.02 10.15 -15.17
CA ILE A 189 -23.44 9.75 -15.25
C ILE A 189 -24.11 9.88 -13.88
N ALA A 190 -23.48 9.39 -12.81
CA ALA A 190 -24.02 9.51 -11.45
C ALA A 190 -24.15 10.97 -10.96
N GLU A 191 -23.27 11.89 -11.40
CA GLU A 191 -23.39 13.31 -11.11
C GLU A 191 -24.51 14.00 -11.92
N LYS A 192 -24.85 13.48 -13.10
CA LYS A 192 -25.99 13.95 -13.91
C LYS A 192 -27.33 13.46 -13.37
N ASP A 193 -27.40 12.21 -12.92
CA ASP A 193 -28.62 11.63 -12.34
C ASP A 193 -29.02 12.34 -11.02
N VAL A 194 -28.05 12.84 -10.24
CA VAL A 194 -28.29 13.64 -9.01
C VAL A 194 -28.70 15.09 -9.32
N ALA A 195 -28.42 15.60 -10.53
CA ALA A 195 -28.85 16.93 -10.97
C ALA A 195 -30.28 16.92 -11.55
N GLU A 196 -30.71 15.83 -12.18
CA GLU A 196 -32.08 15.67 -12.69
C GLU A 196 -33.11 15.38 -11.57
N GLU A 197 -32.71 14.74 -10.46
CA GLU A 197 -33.58 14.54 -9.29
C GLU A 197 -33.86 15.83 -8.48
N LYS A 198 -33.19 16.96 -8.79
CA LYS A 198 -33.42 18.26 -8.12
C LYS A 198 -34.34 19.22 -8.88
N THR A 199 -34.89 18.82 -10.03
CA THR A 199 -35.79 19.65 -10.84
C THR A 199 -37.27 19.23 -10.83
N GLU A 200 -37.65 18.15 -10.15
CA GLU A 200 -39.04 17.68 -10.10
C GLU A 200 -39.64 17.63 -8.68
N GLU A 201 -39.85 18.79 -8.04
CA GLU A 201 -40.89 18.95 -7.01
C GLU A 201 -41.54 20.35 -7.11
N VAL A 202 -42.78 20.44 -7.63
CA VAL A 202 -43.99 21.16 -7.08
C VAL A 202 -45.20 20.99 -8.04
N LYS A 203 -46.32 20.48 -7.47
CA LYS A 203 -47.68 20.08 -7.95
C LYS A 203 -48.62 21.28 -8.35
N PRO A 204 -49.92 21.17 -8.85
CA PRO A 204 -50.92 20.10 -8.58
C PRO A 204 -52.09 19.75 -9.59
N LYS A 205 -52.70 18.57 -9.33
CA LYS A 205 -54.09 18.04 -9.51
C LYS A 205 -55.12 18.65 -10.50
N SER A 206 -55.71 17.78 -11.35
CA SER A 206 -57.17 17.65 -11.59
C SER A 206 -57.54 16.37 -12.39
N GLU A 207 -58.48 15.55 -11.91
CA GLU A 207 -59.22 14.52 -12.69
C GLU A 207 -60.50 15.17 -13.31
N PRO A 208 -61.02 14.71 -14.47
CA PRO A 208 -61.98 13.57 -14.50
C PRO A 208 -61.89 12.61 -15.72
N LYS A 209 -62.53 11.43 -15.55
CA LYS A 209 -62.72 10.27 -16.46
C LYS A 209 -63.49 10.53 -17.78
N VAL A 210 -63.16 9.79 -18.86
CA VAL A 210 -64.08 9.08 -19.81
C VAL A 210 -63.35 7.87 -20.46
N GLU A 211 -64.13 6.85 -20.83
CA GLU A 211 -63.83 5.43 -21.08
C GLU A 211 -63.35 5.01 -22.50
N GLU A 212 -62.82 3.77 -22.57
CA GLU A 212 -63.00 2.73 -23.61
C GLU A 212 -62.29 2.82 -25.00
N LYS A 213 -61.30 1.95 -25.26
CA LYS A 213 -61.48 0.67 -25.99
C LYS A 213 -60.19 -0.12 -26.26
N VAL A 214 -60.40 -1.44 -26.28
CA VAL A 214 -59.50 -2.58 -26.32
C VAL A 214 -59.12 -3.01 -27.75
N LYS A 215 -57.89 -3.53 -27.94
CA LYS A 215 -57.47 -4.72 -28.75
C LYS A 215 -56.01 -4.50 -29.25
N GLY A 216 -55.08 -5.45 -29.21
CA GLY A 216 -55.19 -6.88 -29.00
C GLY A 216 -53.82 -7.54 -28.74
N VAL A 217 -53.92 -8.82 -28.39
CA VAL A 217 -52.93 -9.72 -27.79
C VAL A 217 -52.23 -10.58 -28.84
N SER A 218 -50.95 -10.87 -28.65
CA SER A 218 -50.31 -12.14 -29.01
C SER A 218 -49.19 -12.43 -27.98
N LYS A 219 -49.50 -13.12 -26.88
CA LYS A 219 -49.23 -14.56 -26.61
C LYS A 219 -47.76 -14.95 -26.82
N THR A 220 -46.97 -14.99 -25.75
CA THR A 220 -46.61 -16.15 -24.88
C THR A 220 -45.36 -16.89 -25.36
N GLU A 221 -44.28 -16.77 -24.60
CA GLU A 221 -43.64 -17.95 -24.00
C GLU A 221 -42.84 -17.55 -22.76
N GLU A 222 -43.35 -18.01 -21.61
CA GLU A 222 -42.70 -17.93 -20.32
C GLU A 222 -41.62 -19.01 -20.23
N VAL A 223 -40.38 -18.63 -19.91
CA VAL A 223 -39.48 -19.50 -19.13
C VAL A 223 -38.84 -18.64 -18.04
N LYS A 224 -39.40 -18.72 -16.84
CA LYS A 224 -38.87 -18.11 -15.61
C LYS A 224 -37.52 -18.75 -15.23
N PRO A 225 -36.48 -17.98 -14.89
CA PRO A 225 -35.42 -18.48 -14.03
C PRO A 225 -35.80 -18.27 -12.56
N LYS A 226 -35.61 -19.33 -11.76
CA LYS A 226 -35.79 -19.38 -10.31
C LYS A 226 -34.96 -18.31 -9.58
N LEU A 227 -35.64 -17.52 -8.76
CA LEU A 227 -35.09 -16.81 -7.61
C LEU A 227 -35.31 -17.68 -6.37
N GLU A 228 -34.24 -17.98 -5.62
CA GLU A 228 -34.29 -17.94 -4.16
C GLU A 228 -32.96 -17.38 -3.61
N PRO A 229 -33.02 -16.32 -2.78
CA PRO A 229 -31.89 -15.77 -2.04
C PRO A 229 -31.72 -16.51 -0.71
N LYS A 230 -30.51 -16.98 -0.41
CA LYS A 230 -30.12 -17.50 0.92
C LYS A 230 -28.76 -16.97 1.34
N VAL A 231 -28.68 -15.71 1.77
CA VAL A 231 -27.59 -15.23 2.66
C VAL A 231 -28.02 -14.12 3.63
N GLU A 232 -29.16 -13.43 3.43
CA GLU A 232 -29.53 -12.28 4.28
C GLU A 232 -30.14 -12.62 5.66
N GLU A 233 -30.36 -13.90 5.98
CA GLU A 233 -30.93 -14.29 7.28
C GLU A 233 -29.92 -14.50 8.42
N LYS A 234 -28.61 -14.33 8.20
CA LYS A 234 -27.60 -14.49 9.27
C LYS A 234 -27.07 -13.19 9.90
N VAL A 235 -27.55 -12.02 9.48
CA VAL A 235 -27.06 -10.72 10.00
C VAL A 235 -28.00 -10.11 11.06
N LYS A 236 -29.19 -10.70 11.30
CA LYS A 236 -30.15 -10.20 12.29
C LYS A 236 -30.15 -10.95 13.64
N GLU A 237 -29.28 -11.93 13.83
CA GLU A 237 -29.27 -12.76 15.05
C GLU A 237 -28.11 -12.46 16.03
N VAL A 238 -27.19 -11.54 15.71
CA VAL A 238 -26.06 -11.17 16.61
C VAL A 238 -26.27 -9.82 17.28
N SER A 239 -27.18 -8.96 16.78
CA SER A 239 -27.47 -7.65 17.37
C SER A 239 -28.52 -7.68 18.49
N LYS A 240 -28.91 -8.85 18.99
CA LYS A 240 -29.88 -9.01 20.10
C LYS A 240 -29.34 -9.71 21.35
N THR A 241 -28.02 -9.88 21.49
CA THR A 241 -27.40 -10.54 22.67
C THR A 241 -26.38 -9.70 23.44
N GLU A 242 -26.24 -8.39 23.19
CA GLU A 242 -25.38 -7.51 24.01
C GLU A 242 -26.13 -6.37 24.73
N GLU A 243 -27.46 -6.40 24.74
CA GLU A 243 -28.23 -5.72 25.78
C GLU A 243 -28.83 -6.81 26.68
N VAL A 244 -28.57 -6.73 27.99
CA VAL A 244 -28.90 -7.70 29.06
C VAL A 244 -27.83 -8.79 29.29
N LYS A 245 -26.71 -8.45 29.95
CA LYS A 245 -26.47 -8.68 31.39
C LYS A 245 -25.04 -8.33 31.79
#